data_AF-A0A1W9TTN1-F1
#
_entry.id   AF-A0A1W9TTN1-F1
#
_cell.length_a   1.000
_cell.length_b   1.000
_cell.length_c   1.000
_cell.angle_alpha   90.00
_cell.angle_beta   90.00
_cell.angle_gamma   90.00
#
_symmetry.space_group_name_H-M   'P 1'
#
loop_
_entity.id
_entity.type
_entity.pdbx_description
1 polymer ?
#
loop_
_entity_poly.entity_id
_entity_poly.type
_entity_poly.pdbx_seq_one_letter_code
_entity_poly.pdbx_strand_id
1 'polypeptide(L)'
;MRKSLFNRIDNDLRESQIRWKVVLAIIPIALSTYIFHECGHWIFGELSGNDMILSLNNSAPKSGHFIKESDALWSANGGPAFTILQAVIFLLVTKKQNPYE
;
A
#
# COMPACT_ATOMS: atom_id res chain seq x y z
N MET A 1 -18.99 26.07 19.09
CA MET A 1 -17.69 25.35 18.92
C MET A 1 -17.54 24.66 17.57
N ARG A 2 -18.47 23.77 17.15
CA ARG A 2 -18.38 23.01 15.88
C ARG A 2 -18.20 23.85 14.60
N LYS A 3 -18.92 24.97 14.44
CA LYS A 3 -18.77 25.88 13.28
C LYS A 3 -17.37 26.51 13.12
N SER A 4 -16.67 26.77 14.22
CA SER A 4 -15.33 27.38 14.19
C SER A 4 -14.28 26.40 13.66
N LEU A 5 -14.42 25.11 13.97
CA LEU A 5 -13.50 24.07 13.54
C LEU A 5 -13.62 23.78 12.05
N PHE A 6 -14.86 23.71 11.53
CA PHE A 6 -15.10 23.57 10.09
C PHE A 6 -14.58 24.75 9.27
N ASN A 7 -14.75 25.99 9.76
CA ASN A 7 -14.24 27.18 9.07
C ASN A 7 -12.71 27.22 9.04
N ARG A 8 -12.04 26.73 10.08
CA ARG A 8 -10.59 26.57 10.10
C ARG A 8 -10.12 25.55 9.08
N ILE A 9 -10.74 24.37 9.05
CA ILE A 9 -10.40 23.33 8.07
C ILE A 9 -10.62 23.82 6.64
N ASP A 10 -11.71 24.54 6.36
CA ASP A 10 -11.97 25.08 5.01
C ASP A 10 -10.91 26.11 4.58
N ASN A 11 -10.54 27.03 5.49
CA ASN A 11 -9.49 28.01 5.23
C ASN A 11 -8.12 27.34 5.01
N ASP A 12 -7.75 26.37 5.84
CA ASP A 12 -6.48 25.65 5.72
C ASP A 12 -6.41 24.84 4.40
N LEU A 13 -7.52 24.22 3.97
CA LEU A 13 -7.60 23.50 2.70
C LEU A 13 -7.51 24.44 1.49
N ARG A 14 -8.14 25.62 1.58
CA ARG A 14 -8.06 26.68 0.56
C ARG A 14 -6.64 27.24 0.44
N GLU A 15 -5.99 27.51 1.57
CA GLU A 15 -4.61 28.02 1.62
C GLU A 15 -3.62 26.98 1.08
N SER A 16 -3.80 25.70 1.45
CA SER A 16 -2.95 24.59 1.00
C SER A 16 -3.17 24.18 -0.46
N GLN A 17 -4.16 24.79 -1.16
CA GLN A 17 -4.57 24.42 -2.51
C GLN A 17 -4.84 22.92 -2.73
N ILE A 18 -5.24 22.21 -1.67
CA ILE A 18 -5.45 20.76 -1.73
C ILE A 18 -6.71 20.50 -2.55
N ARG A 19 -6.53 20.01 -3.78
CA ARG A 19 -7.63 19.67 -4.67
C ARG A 19 -8.38 18.47 -4.08
N TRP A 20 -9.67 18.64 -3.77
CA TRP A 20 -10.52 17.57 -3.22
C TRP A 20 -10.49 16.28 -4.05
N LYS A 21 -10.32 16.39 -5.37
CA LYS A 21 -10.13 15.24 -6.27
C LYS A 21 -8.92 14.38 -5.90
N VAL A 22 -7.83 14.98 -5.44
CA VAL A 22 -6.62 14.28 -4.98
C VAL A 22 -6.90 13.56 -3.66
N VAL A 23 -7.58 14.22 -2.73
CA VAL A 23 -7.99 13.61 -1.46
C VAL A 23 -8.86 12.37 -1.69
N LEU A 24 -9.86 12.48 -2.57
CA LEU A 24 -10.70 11.34 -2.93
C LEU A 24 -9.94 10.22 -3.64
N ALA A 25 -8.90 10.55 -4.42
CA ALA A 25 -8.06 9.57 -5.10
C ALA A 25 -7.16 8.78 -4.13
N ILE A 26 -6.84 9.32 -2.95
CA ILE A 26 -6.02 8.61 -1.94
C ILE A 26 -6.71 7.32 -1.50
N ILE A 27 -8.04 7.29 -1.39
CA ILE A 27 -8.79 6.11 -0.91
C ILE A 27 -8.54 4.87 -1.80
N PRO A 28 -8.85 4.90 -3.11
CA PRO A 28 -8.57 3.75 -3.96
C PRO A 28 -7.07 3.47 -4.09
N ILE A 29 -6.20 4.49 -4.09
CA ILE A 29 -4.75 4.30 -4.16
C ILE A 29 -4.23 3.55 -2.93
N ALA A 30 -4.67 3.92 -1.73
CA ALA A 30 -4.28 3.28 -0.50
C ALA A 30 -4.76 1.82 -0.47
N LEU A 31 -6.00 1.57 -0.87
CA LEU A 31 -6.55 0.21 -0.95
C LEU A 31 -5.77 -0.65 -1.96
N SER A 32 -5.48 -0.13 -3.16
CA SER A 32 -4.70 -0.86 -4.17
C SER A 32 -3.27 -1.12 -3.70
N THR A 33 -2.63 -0.15 -3.04
CA THR A 33 -1.29 -0.33 -2.46
C THR A 33 -1.29 -1.39 -1.39
N TYR A 34 -2.34 -1.44 -0.57
CA TYR A 34 -2.46 -2.44 0.47
C TYR A 34 -2.67 -3.86 -0.10
N ILE A 35 -3.54 -4.02 -1.11
CA ILE A 35 -3.70 -5.31 -1.79
C ILE A 35 -2.36 -5.76 -2.42
N PHE A 36 -1.61 -4.82 -3.02
CA PHE A 36 -0.30 -5.13 -3.59
C PHE A 36 0.73 -5.54 -2.52
N HIS A 37 0.67 -4.94 -1.33
CA HIS A 37 1.48 -5.33 -0.17
C HIS A 37 1.15 -6.77 0.26
N GLU A 38 -0.12 -7.09 0.47
CA GLU A 38 -0.53 -8.44 0.88
C GLU A 38 -0.22 -9.49 -0.20
N CYS A 39 -0.31 -9.13 -1.49
CA CYS A 39 0.18 -9.97 -2.59
C CYS A 39 1.67 -10.30 -2.46
N GLY A 40 2.50 -9.37 -1.98
CA GLY A 40 3.92 -9.63 -1.74
C GLY A 40 4.14 -10.72 -0.69
N HIS A 41 3.40 -10.68 0.42
CA HIS A 41 3.41 -11.74 1.42
C HIS A 41 3.00 -13.10 0.81
N TRP A 42 1.89 -13.10 0.06
CA TRP A 42 1.35 -14.29 -0.59
C TRP A 42 2.35 -14.92 -1.57
N ILE A 43 2.92 -14.13 -2.49
CA ILE A 43 3.86 -14.62 -3.51
C ILE A 43 5.08 -15.29 -2.87
N PHE A 44 5.66 -14.69 -1.83
CA PHE A 44 6.83 -15.28 -1.18
C PHE A 44 6.49 -16.57 -0.43
N GLY A 45 5.30 -16.65 0.19
CA GLY A 45 4.82 -17.88 0.79
C GLY A 45 4.62 -19.01 -0.22
N GLU A 46 3.97 -18.71 -1.35
CA GLU A 46 3.73 -19.65 -2.47
C GLU A 46 5.04 -20.13 -3.10
N LEU A 47 5.98 -19.22 -3.38
CA LEU A 47 7.30 -19.57 -3.93
C LEU A 47 8.12 -20.46 -2.98
N SER A 48 7.85 -20.36 -1.68
CA SER A 48 8.45 -21.23 -0.65
C SER A 48 7.75 -22.60 -0.55
N GLY A 49 6.68 -22.81 -1.31
CA GLY A 49 5.91 -24.05 -1.39
C GLY A 49 4.72 -24.13 -0.43
N ASN A 50 4.34 -23.02 0.21
CA ASN A 50 3.17 -22.99 1.11
C ASN A 50 1.91 -22.68 0.29
N ASP A 51 0.82 -23.42 0.51
CA ASP A 51 -0.51 -23.07 -0.02
C ASP A 51 -1.04 -21.86 0.76
N MET A 52 -0.98 -20.68 0.15
CA MET A 52 -1.28 -19.40 0.78
C MET A 52 -2.67 -18.93 0.41
N ILE A 53 -3.34 -18.31 1.37
CA ILE A 53 -4.56 -17.55 1.13
C ILE A 53 -4.29 -16.05 1.27
N LEU A 54 -5.04 -15.27 0.50
CA LEU A 54 -5.00 -13.82 0.51
C LEU A 54 -6.39 -13.30 0.90
N SER A 55 -6.45 -12.44 1.91
CA SER A 55 -7.65 -11.71 2.30
C SER A 55 -7.44 -10.21 2.14
N LEU A 56 -8.49 -9.45 2.42
CA LEU A 56 -8.42 -7.99 2.42
C LEU A 56 -7.43 -7.44 3.44
N ASN A 57 -7.07 -8.18 4.49
CA ASN A 57 -6.30 -7.68 5.63
C ASN A 57 -5.19 -8.63 6.13
N ASN A 58 -4.91 -9.69 5.38
CA ASN A 58 -3.95 -10.70 5.79
C ASN A 58 -3.53 -11.57 4.60
N SER A 59 -2.33 -12.14 4.71
CA SER A 59 -1.90 -13.28 3.91
C SER A 59 -1.24 -14.32 4.80
N ALA A 60 -1.67 -15.57 4.69
CA ALA A 60 -1.19 -16.65 5.55
C ALA A 60 -1.32 -18.02 4.88
N PRO A 61 -0.57 -19.04 5.36
CA PRO A 61 -0.75 -20.41 4.92
C PRO A 61 -2.16 -20.90 5.27
N LYS A 62 -2.81 -21.59 4.32
CA LYS A 62 -4.13 -22.20 4.50
C LYS A 62 -4.14 -23.26 5.60
N SER A 63 -3.02 -23.95 5.80
CA SER A 63 -2.77 -24.91 6.88
C SER A 63 -2.69 -24.26 8.27
N GLY A 64 -2.58 -22.93 8.35
CA GLY A 64 -2.37 -22.16 9.58
C GLY A 64 -0.93 -22.11 10.06
N HIS A 65 0.02 -22.78 9.39
CA HIS A 65 1.43 -22.78 9.74
C HIS A 65 2.31 -22.90 8.49
N PHE A 66 3.48 -22.26 8.53
CA PHE A 66 4.47 -22.38 7.47
C PHE A 66 5.18 -23.74 7.55
N ILE A 67 5.59 -24.27 6.40
CA ILE A 67 6.34 -25.55 6.30
C ILE A 67 7.68 -25.43 7.03
N LYS A 68 8.39 -24.30 6.86
CA LYS A 68 9.62 -23.98 7.58
C LYS A 68 9.49 -22.62 8.25
N GLU A 69 10.18 -22.44 9.38
CA GLU A 69 10.21 -21.15 10.08
C GLU A 69 10.81 -20.02 9.21
N SER A 70 11.78 -20.35 8.35
CA SER A 70 12.35 -19.39 7.40
C SER A 70 11.33 -18.84 6.42
N ASP A 71 10.29 -19.61 6.08
CA ASP A 71 9.30 -19.21 5.09
C ASP A 71 8.39 -18.13 5.66
N ALA A 72 8.15 -18.15 6.97
CA ALA A 72 7.44 -17.07 7.67
C ALA A 72 8.20 -15.75 7.55
N LEU A 73 9.54 -15.79 7.66
CA LEU A 73 10.39 -14.60 7.50
C LEU A 73 10.37 -14.09 6.05
N TRP A 74 10.51 -14.99 5.07
CA TRP A 74 10.46 -14.62 3.65
C TRP A 74 9.10 -14.05 3.25
N SER A 75 8.03 -14.70 3.68
CA SER A 75 6.65 -14.20 3.51
C SER A 75 6.51 -12.82 4.15
N ALA A 76 6.92 -12.63 5.40
CA ALA A 76 6.83 -11.34 6.10
C ALA A 76 7.61 -10.22 5.40
N ASN A 77 8.74 -10.51 4.75
CA ASN A 77 9.49 -9.52 3.99
C ASN A 77 8.87 -9.21 2.62
N GLY A 78 8.05 -10.11 2.08
CA GLY A 78 7.42 -9.98 0.77
C GLY A 78 6.58 -8.71 0.61
N GLY A 79 5.74 -8.38 1.61
CA GLY A 79 4.90 -7.18 1.58
C GLY A 79 5.70 -5.88 1.50
N PRO A 80 6.61 -5.61 2.46
CA PRO A 80 7.51 -4.45 2.41
C PRO A 80 8.32 -4.37 1.10
N ALA A 81 8.84 -5.51 0.62
CA ALA A 81 9.60 -5.55 -0.63
C ALA A 81 8.75 -5.11 -1.83
N PHE A 82 7.50 -5.57 -1.92
CA PHE A 82 6.57 -5.17 -2.98
C PHE A 82 6.18 -3.70 -2.88
N THR A 83 5.94 -3.17 -1.67
CA THR A 83 5.66 -1.74 -1.51
C THR A 83 6.85 -0.86 -1.91
N ILE A 84 8.08 -1.27 -1.60
CA ILE A 84 9.30 -0.56 -2.05
C ILE A 84 9.40 -0.61 -3.57
N LEU A 85 9.19 -1.79 -4.18
CA LEU A 85 9.19 -1.94 -5.63
C LEU A 85 8.13 -1.03 -6.29
N GLN A 86 6.92 -1.02 -5.75
CA GLN A 86 5.84 -0.15 -6.20
C GLN A 86 6.26 1.34 -6.12
N ALA A 87 6.86 1.77 -5.01
CA ALA A 87 7.34 3.14 -4.84
C ALA A 87 8.42 3.51 -5.87
N VAL A 88 9.38 2.61 -6.12
CA VAL A 88 10.42 2.81 -7.14
C VAL A 88 9.81 2.94 -8.54
N ILE A 89 8.85 2.08 -8.90
CA ILE A 89 8.15 2.15 -10.20
C ILE A 89 7.44 3.50 -10.34
N PHE A 90 6.70 3.94 -9.33
CA PHE A 90 6.01 5.24 -9.38
C PHE A 90 6.98 6.41 -9.43
N LEU A 91 8.11 6.35 -8.73
CA LEU A 91 9.16 7.37 -8.82
C LEU A 91 9.68 7.47 -10.25
N LEU A 92 9.99 6.35 -10.90
CA LEU A 92 10.49 6.34 -12.28
C LEU A 92 9.45 6.84 -13.28
N VAL A 93 8.18 6.44 -13.12
CA VAL A 93 7.08 6.87 -14.00
C VAL A 93 6.80 8.36 -13.86
N THR A 94 6.76 8.87 -12.63
CA THR A 94 6.48 10.30 -12.38
C THR A 94 7.66 11.19 -12.77
N LYS A 95 8.91 10.74 -12.57
CA LYS A 95 10.10 11.44 -13.05
C LYS A 95 10.07 11.66 -14.56
N LYS A 96 9.68 10.63 -15.33
CA LYS A 96 9.53 10.73 -16.80
C LYS A 96 8.49 11.76 -17.25
N GLN A 97 7.52 12.09 -16.40
CA GLN A 97 6.42 13.01 -16.71
C GLN A 97 6.69 14.45 -16.26
N ASN A 98 7.79 14.73 -15.57
CA ASN A 98 8.15 16.08 -15.15
C ASN A 98 9.03 16.75 -16.24
N PRO A 99 8.50 17.69 -17.04
CA PRO A 99 9.25 18.33 -18.14
C PRO A 99 10.27 19.38 -17.67
N TYR A 100 10.50 19.51 -16.35
CA TYR A 100 11.39 20.49 -15.73
C TYR A 100 12.66 19.87 -15.12
N GLU A 101 12.91 18.58 -15.37
CA GLU A 101 14.22 17.92 -15.21
C GLU A 101 14.78 17.48 -16.58
#